data_AF-A0AAV8W6V3-F1
#
_entry.id   AF-A0AAV8W6V3-F1
#
_cell.length_a   1.000
_cell.length_b   1.000
_cell.length_c   1.000
_cell.angle_alpha   90.00
_cell.angle_beta   90.00
_cell.angle_gamma   90.00
#
_symmetry.space_group_name_H-M   'P 1'
#
loop_
_entity.id
_entity.type
_entity.pdbx_description
1 polymer ?
#
loop_
_entity_poly.entity_id
_entity_poly.type
_entity_poly.pdbx_seq_one_letter_code
_entity_poly.pdbx_strand_id
1 'polypeptide(L)'
;MENFELEDAVKEVMDGILPKKSRKIYEAQYDTFVKWCCQRKLENVNEDVLLVFFAEKSKTLSSSTLWAHYSMLKTMLNVKRNIDVSKFYKLSAFLKRKSEGYKPKKAKVLTLDQIDKFLLEAPDKDFLMINARMQYENI
;
A
#
# COMPACT_ATOMS: atom_id res chain seq x y z
N MET A 1 8.69 -15.30 -32.04
CA MET A 1 7.28 -15.66 -31.77
C MET A 1 7.15 -16.24 -30.35
N GLU A 2 8.08 -17.09 -29.90
CA GLU A 2 8.09 -17.69 -28.55
C GLU A 2 8.16 -16.70 -27.36
N ASN A 3 8.91 -15.59 -27.46
CA ASN A 3 9.00 -14.63 -26.33
C ASN A 3 7.68 -13.90 -26.03
N PHE A 4 6.81 -13.72 -27.03
CA PHE A 4 5.56 -12.98 -26.86
C PHE A 4 4.52 -13.80 -26.09
N GLU A 5 4.43 -15.10 -26.37
CA GLU A 5 3.54 -16.03 -25.65
C GLU A 5 3.97 -16.24 -24.19
N LEU A 6 5.28 -16.29 -23.93
CA LEU A 6 5.81 -16.38 -22.58
C LEU A 6 5.54 -15.09 -21.78
N GLU A 7 5.72 -13.91 -22.38
CA GLU A 7 5.45 -12.63 -21.74
C GLU A 7 3.96 -12.45 -21.38
N ASP A 8 3.05 -12.88 -22.26
CA ASP A 8 1.61 -12.79 -22.00
C ASP A 8 1.13 -13.84 -20.98
N ALA A 9 1.64 -15.07 -21.02
CA ALA A 9 1.36 -16.07 -19.98
C ALA A 9 1.88 -15.62 -18.61
N VAL A 10 3.06 -14.98 -18.56
CA VAL A 10 3.59 -14.38 -17.32
C VAL A 10 2.69 -13.25 -16.86
N LYS A 11 2.24 -12.34 -17.73
CA LYS A 11 1.29 -11.28 -17.32
C LYS A 11 0.02 -11.85 -16.70
N GLU A 12 -0.56 -12.90 -17.28
CA GLU A 12 -1.78 -13.52 -16.78
C GLU A 12 -1.59 -14.18 -15.40
N VAL A 13 -0.45 -14.86 -15.19
CA VAL A 13 -0.09 -15.40 -13.86
C VAL A 13 0.16 -14.27 -12.86
N MET A 14 0.87 -13.21 -13.27
CA MET A 14 1.13 -12.05 -12.43
C MET A 14 -0.15 -11.32 -12.01
N ASP A 15 -1.16 -11.34 -12.88
CA ASP A 15 -2.48 -10.79 -12.64
C ASP A 15 -3.21 -11.48 -11.48
N GLY A 16 -2.90 -12.77 -11.21
CA GLY A 16 -3.38 -13.54 -10.08
C GLY A 16 -2.59 -13.34 -8.78
N ILE A 17 -1.33 -12.89 -8.86
CA ILE A 17 -0.46 -12.68 -7.67
C ILE A 17 -0.79 -11.37 -6.96
N LEU A 18 -1.17 -10.33 -7.70
CA LEU A 18 -1.49 -9.02 -7.12
C LEU A 18 -2.94 -8.96 -6.63
N PRO A 19 -3.23 -8.30 -5.48
CA PRO A 19 -4.61 -8.11 -5.04
C PRO A 19 -5.41 -7.33 -6.08
N LYS A 20 -6.47 -7.94 -6.64
CA LYS A 20 -7.27 -7.37 -7.74
C LYS A 20 -7.72 -5.92 -7.49
N LYS A 21 -8.15 -5.60 -6.27
CA LYS A 21 -8.63 -4.26 -5.88
C LYS A 21 -7.50 -3.23 -5.76
N SER A 22 -6.29 -3.66 -5.42
CA SER A 22 -5.17 -2.77 -5.04
C SER A 22 -4.08 -2.67 -6.10
N ARG A 23 -4.19 -3.45 -7.20
CA ARG A 23 -3.17 -3.55 -8.26
C ARG A 23 -2.67 -2.19 -8.75
N LYS A 24 -3.58 -1.29 -9.10
CA LYS A 24 -3.25 0.06 -9.60
C LYS A 24 -2.34 0.84 -8.64
N ILE A 25 -2.51 0.65 -7.34
CA ILE A 25 -1.72 1.34 -6.31
C ILE A 25 -0.30 0.74 -6.27
N TYR A 26 -0.17 -0.58 -6.38
CA TYR A 26 1.12 -1.27 -6.39
C TYR A 26 1.93 -0.88 -7.63
N GLU A 27 1.29 -0.86 -8.80
CA GLU A 27 1.90 -0.43 -10.06
C GLU A 27 2.34 1.03 -10.01
N ALA A 28 1.47 1.95 -9.57
CA ALA A 28 1.82 3.37 -9.44
C ALA A 28 3.00 3.59 -8.48
N GLN A 29 3.06 2.83 -7.38
CA GLN A 29 4.16 2.90 -6.43
C GLN A 29 5.47 2.37 -7.04
N TYR A 30 5.40 1.30 -7.82
CA TYR A 30 6.54 0.77 -8.58
C TYR A 30 7.04 1.76 -9.64
N ASP A 31 6.14 2.35 -10.41
CA ASP A 31 6.48 3.34 -11.44
C ASP A 31 7.14 4.58 -10.83
N THR A 32 6.67 5.01 -9.66
CA THR A 32 7.30 6.09 -8.90
C THR A 32 8.75 5.76 -8.53
N PHE A 33 9.01 4.52 -8.12
CA PHE A 33 10.36 4.05 -7.83
C PHE A 33 11.23 3.96 -9.09
N VAL A 34 10.71 3.38 -10.17
CA VAL A 34 11.43 3.28 -11.45
C VAL A 34 11.80 4.67 -11.98
N LYS A 35 10.87 5.62 -11.96
CA LYS A 35 11.14 7.03 -12.34
C LYS A 35 12.27 7.63 -11.51
N TRP A 36 12.28 7.39 -10.19
CA TRP A 36 13.35 7.86 -9.31
C TRP A 36 14.70 7.21 -9.64
N CYS A 37 14.74 5.92 -9.99
CA CYS A 37 15.95 5.25 -10.47
C CYS A 37 16.45 5.83 -11.79
N CYS A 38 15.55 6.06 -12.76
CA CYS A 38 15.89 6.64 -14.06
C CYS A 38 16.48 8.05 -13.92
N GLN A 39 15.90 8.89 -13.06
CA GLN A 39 16.41 10.24 -12.77
C GLN A 39 17.85 10.22 -12.22
N ARG A 40 18.24 9.14 -11.53
CA ARG A 40 19.56 8.97 -10.92
C ARG A 40 20.50 8.09 -11.73
N LYS A 41 20.08 7.65 -12.93
CA LYS A 41 20.83 6.74 -13.81
C LYS A 41 21.25 5.45 -13.09
N LEU A 42 20.37 4.92 -12.23
CA LEU A 42 20.60 3.67 -11.53
C LEU A 42 20.03 2.50 -12.34
N GLU A 43 20.93 1.67 -12.88
CA GLU A 43 20.54 0.50 -13.67
C GLU A 43 20.21 -0.70 -12.77
N ASN A 44 21.00 -0.91 -11.71
CA ASN A 44 20.86 -2.03 -10.80
C ASN A 44 20.12 -1.65 -9.53
N VAL A 45 19.13 -2.46 -9.14
CA VAL A 45 18.40 -2.30 -7.88
C VAL A 45 19.00 -3.26 -6.86
N ASN A 46 19.55 -2.71 -5.78
CA ASN A 46 20.11 -3.45 -4.66
C ASN A 46 19.64 -2.85 -3.32
N GLU A 47 20.13 -3.40 -2.21
CA GLU A 47 19.76 -2.93 -0.87
C GLU A 47 20.08 -1.45 -0.66
N ASP A 48 21.25 -0.98 -1.09
CA ASP A 48 21.69 0.40 -0.86
C ASP A 48 20.83 1.41 -1.65
N VAL A 49 20.43 1.06 -2.88
CA VAL A 49 19.50 1.87 -3.69
C VAL A 49 18.16 2.03 -2.97
N LEU A 50 17.61 0.94 -2.43
CA LEU A 50 16.36 1.00 -1.67
C LEU A 50 16.55 1.75 -0.36
N LEU A 51 17.68 1.59 0.32
CA LEU A 51 17.97 2.30 1.57
C LEU A 51 17.95 3.82 1.35
N VAL A 52 18.59 4.32 0.28
CA VAL A 52 18.58 5.76 -0.06
C VAL A 52 17.17 6.22 -0.43
N PHE A 53 16.44 5.45 -1.24
CA PHE A 53 15.06 5.77 -1.60
C PHE A 53 14.15 5.89 -0.37
N PHE A 54 14.19 4.90 0.53
CA PHE A 54 13.39 4.91 1.76
C PHE A 54 13.87 5.96 2.76
N ALA A 55 15.16 6.29 2.79
CA ALA A 55 15.68 7.39 3.60
C ALA A 55 15.08 8.73 3.17
N GLU A 56 14.99 8.99 1.86
CA GLU A 56 14.34 10.20 1.34
C GLU A 56 12.84 10.23 1.64
N LYS A 57 12.14 9.12 1.40
CA LYS A 57 10.70 9.03 1.67
C LYS A 57 10.36 9.11 3.16
N SER A 58 11.25 8.65 4.04
CA SER A 58 11.04 8.73 5.50
C SER A 58 11.00 10.17 6.04
N LYS A 59 11.50 11.15 5.26
CA LYS A 59 11.44 12.57 5.64
C LYS A 59 10.04 13.18 5.46
N THR A 60 9.21 12.59 4.60
CA THR A 60 7.90 13.13 4.23
C THR A 60 6.74 12.21 4.60
N LEU A 61 6.97 10.90 4.71
CA LEU A 61 5.93 9.90 5.00
C LEU A 61 5.96 9.46 6.46
N SER A 62 4.79 9.12 6.99
CA SER A 62 4.67 8.46 8.28
C SER A 62 5.21 7.02 8.22
N SER A 63 5.62 6.48 9.37
CA SER A 63 6.18 5.13 9.45
C SER A 63 5.23 4.06 8.92
N SER A 64 3.93 4.17 9.19
CA SER A 64 2.92 3.24 8.67
C SER A 64 2.83 3.26 7.13
N THR A 65 2.86 4.45 6.53
CA THR A 65 2.83 4.60 5.08
C THR A 65 4.13 4.10 4.46
N LEU A 66 5.27 4.33 5.12
CA LEU A 66 6.57 3.84 4.69
C LEU A 66 6.61 2.30 4.63
N TRP A 67 6.06 1.62 5.65
CA TRP A 67 5.92 0.17 5.68
C TRP A 67 4.96 -0.37 4.60
N ALA A 68 3.88 0.35 4.31
CA ALA A 68 2.98 0.02 3.21
C ALA A 68 3.72 0.12 1.86
N HIS A 69 4.47 1.21 1.64
CA HIS A 69 5.28 1.40 0.43
C HIS A 69 6.37 0.33 0.29
N TYR A 70 7.03 -0.04 1.39
CA TYR A 70 7.95 -1.17 1.43
C TYR A 70 7.27 -2.47 0.99
N SER A 71 6.09 -2.78 1.54
CA SER A 71 5.38 -4.02 1.20
C SER A 71 4.94 -4.06 -0.26
N MET A 72 4.50 -2.92 -0.81
CA MET A 72 4.16 -2.79 -2.23
C MET A 72 5.39 -3.01 -3.11
N LEU A 73 6.50 -2.31 -2.83
CA LEU A 73 7.74 -2.46 -3.60
C LEU A 73 8.33 -3.86 -3.46
N LYS A 74 8.26 -4.48 -2.29
CA LYS A 74 8.69 -5.86 -2.08
C LYS A 74 7.98 -6.82 -3.02
N THR A 75 6.67 -6.71 -3.11
CA THR A 75 5.86 -7.54 -3.99
C THR A 75 6.23 -7.28 -5.46
N MET A 76 6.30 -6.01 -5.86
CA MET A 76 6.56 -5.62 -7.25
C MET A 76 7.97 -5.95 -7.73
N LEU A 77 8.98 -5.82 -6.86
CA LEU A 77 10.37 -6.16 -7.19
C LEU A 77 10.57 -7.68 -7.30
N ASN A 78 9.91 -8.46 -6.43
CA ASN A 78 9.90 -9.91 -6.53
C ASN A 78 9.23 -10.35 -7.84
N VAL A 79 8.06 -9.78 -8.15
CA VAL A 79 7.29 -10.09 -9.36
C VAL A 79 8.03 -9.66 -10.64
N LYS A 80 8.42 -8.39 -10.77
CA LYS A 80 8.93 -7.87 -12.05
C LYS A 80 10.42 -8.08 -12.29
N ARG A 81 11.21 -8.28 -11.23
CA ARG A 81 12.68 -8.36 -11.33
C ARG A 81 13.27 -9.58 -10.61
N ASN A 82 12.45 -10.43 -10.00
CA ASN A 82 12.89 -11.56 -9.20
C ASN A 82 13.88 -11.16 -8.08
N ILE A 83 13.68 -9.98 -7.49
CA ILE A 83 14.50 -9.47 -6.40
C ILE A 83 13.78 -9.70 -5.07
N ASP A 84 14.34 -10.58 -4.25
CA ASP A 84 13.86 -10.82 -2.90
C ASP A 84 14.45 -9.83 -1.89
N VAL A 85 13.75 -8.70 -1.70
CA VAL A 85 14.10 -7.67 -0.72
C VAL A 85 13.89 -8.10 0.74
N SER A 86 13.34 -9.30 1.02
CA SER A 86 13.25 -9.79 2.40
C SER A 86 14.62 -10.09 3.00
N LYS A 87 15.61 -10.35 2.14
CA LYS A 87 17.01 -10.59 2.51
C LYS A 87 17.78 -9.30 2.84
N PHE A 88 17.15 -8.13 2.69
CA PHE A 88 17.79 -6.83 2.91
C PHE A 88 17.65 -6.41 4.38
N TYR A 89 18.60 -6.87 5.19
CA TYR A 89 18.61 -6.67 6.64
C TYR A 89 18.85 -5.21 7.06
N LYS A 90 19.71 -4.45 6.35
CA LYS A 90 19.97 -3.03 6.63
C LYS A 90 18.70 -2.22 6.38
N LEU A 91 18.01 -2.48 5.28
CA LEU A 91 16.74 -1.83 4.94
C LEU A 91 15.67 -2.13 6.00
N SER A 92 15.55 -3.41 6.37
CA SER A 92 14.60 -3.85 7.40
C SER A 92 14.89 -3.20 8.76
N ALA A 93 16.15 -3.12 9.17
CA ALA A 93 16.57 -2.46 10.40
C ALA A 93 16.28 -0.95 10.36
N PHE A 94 16.54 -0.28 9.23
CA PHE A 94 16.22 1.12 9.04
C PHE A 94 14.72 1.41 9.21
N LEU A 95 13.86 0.63 8.54
CA LEU A 95 12.41 0.79 8.62
C LEU A 95 11.88 0.55 10.04
N LYS A 96 12.42 -0.46 10.75
CA LYS A 96 12.08 -0.74 12.15
C LYS A 96 12.39 0.45 13.06
N ARG A 97 13.59 1.01 12.95
CA ARG A 97 14.00 2.20 13.72
C ARG A 97 13.12 3.41 13.42
N LYS A 98 12.72 3.59 12.16
CA LYS A 98 11.80 4.67 11.78
C LYS A 98 10.38 4.49 12.30
N SER A 99 9.99 3.28 12.70
CA SER A 99 8.71 3.01 13.37
C SER A 99 8.79 3.02 14.89
N GLU A 100 9.97 3.18 15.49
CA GLU A 100 10.10 3.27 16.95
C GLU A 100 9.30 4.48 17.48
N GLY A 101 8.51 4.25 18.52
CA GLY A 101 7.64 5.27 19.09
C GLY A 101 6.37 5.58 18.28
N TYR A 102 6.14 4.91 17.13
CA TYR A 102 4.88 5.05 16.40
C TYR A 102 3.71 4.58 17.26
N LYS A 103 2.76 5.50 17.51
CA LYS A 103 1.49 5.19 18.15
C LYS A 103 0.39 5.13 17.08
N PRO A 104 -0.31 4.00 16.92
CA PRO A 104 -1.41 3.89 15.97
C PRO A 104 -2.48 4.94 16.25
N LYS A 105 -2.83 5.72 15.23
CA LYS A 105 -3.99 6.62 15.31
C LYS A 105 -5.25 5.77 15.22
N LYS A 106 -5.92 5.54 16.35
CA LYS A 106 -7.24 4.90 16.36
C LYS A 106 -8.26 5.88 15.77
N ALA A 107 -9.17 5.36 14.94
CA ALA A 107 -10.33 6.11 14.51
C ALA A 107 -11.18 6.45 15.75
N LYS A 108 -11.89 7.59 15.71
CA LYS A 108 -12.87 7.90 16.75
C LYS A 108 -13.99 6.85 16.67
N VAL A 109 -14.35 6.28 17.81
CA VAL A 109 -15.54 5.45 17.94
C VAL A 109 -16.72 6.39 18.10
N LEU A 110 -17.80 6.14 17.37
CA LEU A 110 -19.03 6.93 17.50
C LEU A 110 -19.68 6.63 18.85
N THR A 111 -20.15 7.67 19.53
CA THR A 111 -20.99 7.51 20.73
C THR A 111 -22.45 7.23 20.33
N LEU A 112 -23.26 6.72 21.25
CA LEU A 112 -24.69 6.50 21.00
C LEU A 112 -25.38 7.80 20.57
N ASP A 113 -25.15 8.91 21.27
CA ASP A 113 -25.71 10.22 20.88
C ASP A 113 -25.33 10.65 19.45
N GLN A 114 -24.11 10.33 19.01
CA GLN A 114 -23.66 10.64 17.65
C GLN A 114 -24.33 9.75 16.61
N ILE A 115 -24.63 8.50 16.97
CA ILE A 115 -25.38 7.57 16.14
C ILE A 115 -26.84 8.03 16.05
N ASP A 116 -27.48 8.33 17.18
CA ASP A 116 -28.88 8.78 17.22
C ASP A 116 -29.06 10.09 16.44
N LYS A 117 -28.14 11.04 16.64
CA LYS A 117 -28.12 12.27 15.85
C LYS A 117 -28.02 12.00 14.35
N PHE A 118 -27.15 11.07 13.95
CA PHE A 118 -27.00 10.69 12.55
C PHE A 118 -28.29 10.04 12.01
N LEU A 119 -28.91 9.12 12.75
CA LEU A 119 -30.13 8.44 12.33
C LEU A 119 -31.33 9.38 12.18
N LEU A 120 -31.40 10.43 13.00
CA LEU A 120 -32.51 11.39 13.01
C LEU A 120 -32.33 12.55 12.02
N GLU A 121 -31.09 13.05 11.87
CA GLU A 121 -30.82 14.30 11.15
C GLU A 121 -30.15 14.08 9.78
N ALA A 122 -29.62 12.88 9.48
CA ALA A 122 -28.94 12.65 8.20
C ALA A 122 -29.96 12.61 7.04
N PRO A 123 -29.68 13.29 5.90
CA PRO A 123 -30.57 13.27 4.74
C PRO A 123 -30.75 11.87 4.16
N ASP A 124 -32.00 11.39 4.08
CA ASP A 124 -32.33 10.06 3.58
C ASP A 124 -31.81 9.80 2.16
N LYS A 125 -31.83 10.83 1.30
CA LYS A 125 -31.35 10.72 -0.08
C LYS A 125 -29.96 10.09 -0.19
N ASP A 126 -29.09 10.37 0.78
CA ASP A 126 -27.69 9.92 0.75
C ASP A 126 -27.43 8.77 1.73
N PHE A 127 -28.25 8.63 2.79
CA PHE A 127 -27.96 7.73 3.92
C PHE A 127 -29.06 6.71 4.26
N LEU A 128 -30.19 6.68 3.53
CA LEU A 128 -31.33 5.80 3.82
C LEU A 128 -30.96 4.31 3.96
N MET A 129 -30.08 3.79 3.08
CA MET A 129 -29.66 2.38 3.16
C MET A 129 -28.84 2.07 4.43
N ILE A 130 -28.04 3.03 4.90
CA ILE A 130 -27.23 2.88 6.11
C ILE A 130 -28.15 2.97 7.32
N ASN A 131 -29.06 3.94 7.33
CA ASN A 131 -30.03 4.16 8.42
C ASN A 131 -30.97 2.95 8.59
N ALA A 132 -31.55 2.45 7.51
CA ALA A 132 -32.47 1.31 7.57
C ALA A 132 -31.75 0.05 8.08
N ARG A 133 -30.55 -0.25 7.56
CA ARG A 133 -29.76 -1.41 8.01
C ARG A 133 -29.44 -1.37 9.51
N MET A 134 -29.05 -0.20 10.02
CA MET A 134 -28.73 -0.02 11.44
C MET A 134 -29.96 -0.19 12.34
N GLN A 135 -31.17 0.09 11.85
CA GLN A 135 -32.40 -0.12 12.62
C GLN A 135 -32.82 -1.60 12.67
N TYR A 136 -32.59 -2.38 11.60
CA TYR A 136 -32.96 -3.81 11.56
C TYR A 136 -31.98 -4.74 12.29
N GLU A 137 -30.69 -4.38 12.42
CA GLU A 137 -29.69 -5.19 13.15
C GLU A 137 -29.78 -5.03 14.68
N ASN A 138 -30.63 -4.12 15.19
CA ASN A 138 -30.82 -3.84 16.63
C ASN A 138 -32.17 -4.36 17.20
N ILE A 139 -32.87 -5.24 16.48
CA ILE A 139 -34.12 -5.92 16.92
C ILE A 139 -33.88 -7.42 17.08
#